data_AF-A0A7V7STX0-F1
#
_entry.id   AF-A0A7V7STX0-F1
#
_cell.length_a   1.000
_cell.length_b   1.000
_cell.length_c   1.000
_cell.angle_alpha   90.00
_cell.angle_beta   90.00
_cell.angle_gamma   90.00
#
_symmetry.space_group_name_H-M   'P 1'
#
loop_
_entity.id
_entity.type
_entity.pdbx_description
1 polymer ?
#
loop_
_entity_poly.entity_id
_entity_poly.type
_entity_poly.pdbx_seq_one_letter_code
_entity_poly.pdbx_strand_id
1 'polypeptide(L)' 'MEFTRVWLPYLYLYGVGGVLFLIGLVMAVRSPGFQAKRRSDRRWFRLLIFGFVWYAAIHGLGILAALEGAA' A
#
# COMPACT_ATOMS: atom_id res chain seq x y z
N MET A 1 12.43 -11.28 17.96
CA MET A 1 11.34 -10.28 17.95
C MET A 1 10.01 -11.00 17.90
N GLU A 2 9.01 -10.59 18.68
CA GLU A 2 7.67 -11.19 18.67
C GLU A 2 6.90 -10.85 17.39
N PHE A 3 6.30 -11.86 16.74
CA PHE A 3 5.49 -11.69 15.52
C PHE A 3 4.41 -10.62 15.68
N THR A 4 3.76 -10.58 16.85
CA THR A 4 2.69 -9.65 17.20
C THR A 4 3.12 -8.19 17.24
N ARG A 5 4.41 -7.91 17.41
CA ARG A 5 4.94 -6.53 17.45
C ARG A 5 5.42 -6.02 16.09
N VAL A 6 5.65 -6.91 15.14
CA VAL A 6 6.29 -6.58 13.85
C VAL A 6 5.40 -6.93 12.67
N TRP A 7 5.04 -8.21 12.54
CA TRP A 7 4.29 -8.71 11.41
C TRP A 7 2.79 -8.46 11.54
N LEU A 8 2.23 -8.56 12.75
CA LEU A 8 0.79 -8.32 12.95
C LEU A 8 0.39 -6.88 12.59
N PRO A 9 1.10 -5.82 13.02
CA PRO A 9 0.80 -4.44 12.61
C PRO A 9 1.03 -4.22 11.11
N TYR A 10 2.08 -4.80 10.53
CA TYR A 10 2.36 -4.74 9.10
C TYR A 10 1.19 -5.33 8.28
N LEU A 11 0.77 -6.56 8.61
CA LEU A 11 -0.34 -7.23 7.94
C LEU A 11 -1.67 -6.50 8.16
N TYR A 12 -1.88 -5.91 9.33
CA TYR A 12 -3.06 -5.08 9.57
C TYR A 12 -3.08 -3.85 8.66
N LEU A 13 -1.98 -3.11 8.59
CA LEU A 13 -1.89 -1.88 7.79
C LEU A 13 -2.00 -2.16 6.29
N TYR A 14 -1.22 -3.10 5.76
CA TYR A 14 -1.19 -3.38 4.32
C TYR A 14 -2.23 -4.40 3.86
N GLY A 15 -2.79 -5.20 4.78
CA GLY A 15 -3.91 -6.09 4.50
C GLY A 15 -5.24 -5.36 4.68
N VAL A 16 -5.65 -5.11 5.93
CA VAL A 16 -6.95 -4.46 6.24
C VAL A 16 -6.97 -3.03 5.71
N GLY A 17 -5.94 -2.24 6.01
CA GLY A 17 -5.83 -0.88 5.47
C GLY A 17 -5.68 -0.87 3.95
N GLY A 18 -5.02 -1.86 3.36
CA GLY A 18 -4.93 -2.06 1.91
C GLY A 18 -6.29 -2.30 1.25
N VAL A 19 -7.13 -3.14 1.84
CA VAL A 19 -8.50 -3.38 1.36
C VAL A 19 -9.31 -2.08 1.38
N LEU A 20 -9.27 -1.33 2.49
CA LEU A 20 -9.95 -0.03 2.59
C LEU A 20 -9.44 0.98 1.56
N PHE A 21 -8.12 1.02 1.35
CA PHE A 21 -7.50 1.87 0.33
C PHE A 21 -7.98 1.52 -1.08
N LEU A 22 -8.01 0.23 -1.44
CA LEU A 22 -8.52 -0.23 -2.74
C LEU A 22 -10.00 0.09 -2.93
N ILE A 23 -10.82 -0.07 -1.90
CA ILE A 23 -12.24 0.35 -1.93
C ILE A 23 -12.33 1.85 -2.22
N GLY A 24 -11.56 2.67 -1.51
CA GLY A 24 -11.50 4.12 -1.74
C GLY A 24 -11.07 4.47 -3.17
N LEU A 25 -10.09 3.76 -3.71
CA LEU A 25 -9.62 3.97 -5.07
C LEU A 25 -10.67 3.58 -6.13
N VAL A 26 -11.38 2.47 -5.89
CA VAL A 26 -12.51 2.03 -6.72
C VAL A 26 -13.64 3.05 -6.69
N MET A 27 -13.96 3.62 -5.53
CA MET A 27 -14.93 4.71 -5.41
C MET A 27 -14.46 5.97 -6.15
N ALA A 28 -13.17 6.33 -6.04
CA ALA A 28 -12.60 7.48 -6.74
C ALA A 28 -12.74 7.34 -8.27
N VAL A 29 -12.46 6.15 -8.82
CA VAL A 29 -12.62 5.88 -10.26
C VAL A 29 -14.08 5.96 -10.72
N ARG A 30 -15.03 5.63 -9.85
CA ARG A 30 -16.46 5.74 -10.14
C ARG A 30 -17.02 7.16 -9.97
N SER A 31 -16.24 8.09 -9.43
CA SER A 31 -16.69 9.48 -9.25
C SER A 31 -16.73 10.22 -10.59
N PRO A 32 -17.66 11.20 -10.77
CA PRO A 32 -17.70 12.05 -11.97
C PRO A 32 -16.40 12.83 -12.22
N GLY A 33 -15.57 13.02 -11.18
CA GLY A 33 -14.30 13.74 -11.26
C GLY A 33 -13.16 12.95 -11.90
N PHE A 34 -13.25 11.62 -11.97
CA PHE A 34 -12.21 10.78 -12.55
C PHE A 34 -12.47 10.52 -14.03
N GLN A 35 -11.54 10.92 -14.89
CA GLN A 35 -11.61 10.69 -16.33
C GLN A 35 -10.48 9.76 -16.75
N ALA A 36 -10.78 8.48 -17.02
CA ALA A 36 -9.76 7.49 -17.40
C ALA A 36 -8.92 7.86 -18.64
N LYS A 37 -9.50 8.64 -19.57
CA LYS A 37 -8.81 9.17 -20.76
C LYS A 37 -7.84 10.31 -20.41
N ARG A 38 -8.05 11.01 -19.29
CA ARG A 38 -7.18 12.11 -18.85
C ARG A 38 -5.84 11.55 -18.36
N ARG A 39 -4.75 12.02 -18.97
CA ARG A 39 -3.39 11.56 -18.65
C ARG A 39 -3.04 11.78 -17.18
N SER A 40 -3.49 12.89 -16.59
CA SER A 40 -3.28 13.20 -15.17
C SER A 40 -3.90 12.15 -14.26
N ASP A 41 -5.19 11.87 -14.44
CA ASP A 41 -5.94 10.94 -13.58
C ASP A 41 -5.37 9.52 -13.65
N ARG A 42 -5.02 9.06 -14.86
CA ARG A 42 -4.32 7.77 -15.03
C ARG A 42 -2.93 7.75 -14.40
N ARG A 43 -2.21 8.88 -14.41
CA ARG A 43 -0.89 8.99 -13.77
C ARG A 43 -1.05 8.90 -12.26
N TRP A 44 -1.98 9.64 -11.67
CA TRP A 44 -2.24 9.63 -10.23
C TRP A 44 -2.73 8.27 -9.74
N PHE A 45 -3.67 7.64 -10.45
CA PHE A 45 -4.12 6.29 -10.11
C PHE A 45 -2.97 5.29 -10.08
N ARG A 46 -2.09 5.31 -11.10
CA ARG A 46 -0.91 4.43 -11.13
C ARG A 46 0.10 4.76 -10.04
N LEU A 47 0.32 6.04 -9.75
CA LEU A 47 1.20 6.47 -8.66
C LEU A 47 0.69 6.02 -7.29
N LEU A 48 -0.63 6.04 -7.07
CA LEU A 48 -1.25 5.60 -5.83
C LEU A 48 -1.08 4.10 -5.62
N ILE A 49 -1.36 3.29 -6.64
CA ILE A 49 -1.15 1.83 -6.59
C ILE A 49 0.35 1.51 -6.43
N PHE A 50 1.20 2.14 -7.25
CA PHE A 50 2.64 1.94 -7.17
C PHE A 50 3.18 2.34 -5.81
N GLY A 51 2.81 3.51 -5.28
CA GLY A 51 3.24 4.00 -3.98
C GLY A 51 2.83 3.08 -2.83
N PHE A 52 1.61 2.54 -2.88
CA PHE A 52 1.15 1.55 -1.89
C PHE A 52 2.03 0.29 -1.91
N VAL A 53 2.23 -0.33 -3.09
CA VAL A 53 3.03 -1.55 -3.24
C VAL A 53 4.50 -1.30 -2.90
N TRP A 54 5.06 -0.21 -3.41
CA TRP A 54 6.45 0.20 -3.17
C TRP A 54 6.73 0.41 -1.69
N TYR A 55 5.86 1.14 -1.00
CA TYR A 55 6.03 1.40 0.43
C TYR A 55 5.83 0.14 1.28
N ALA A 56 4.87 -0.72 0.93
CA ALA A 56 4.71 -2.03 1.57
C ALA A 56 5.99 -2.87 1.41
N ALA A 57 6.56 -2.92 0.20
CA ALA A 57 7.79 -3.66 -0.08
C ALA A 57 8.99 -3.14 0.74
N ILE A 58 9.25 -1.83 0.74
CA ILE A 58 10.37 -1.28 1.52
C ILE A 58 10.18 -1.53 3.02
N HIS A 59 8.96 -1.37 3.53
CA HIS A 59 8.69 -1.62 4.94
C HIS A 59 8.90 -3.11 5.29
N GLY A 60 8.42 -4.03 4.46
CA GLY A 60 8.65 -5.47 4.62
C GLY A 60 10.13 -5.85 4.53
N LEU A 61 10.87 -5.29 3.56
CA LEU A 61 12.31 -5.47 3.44
C LEU A 61 13.06 -4.90 4.65
N GLY A 62 12.61 -3.77 5.20
CA GLY A 62 13.17 -3.19 6.42
C GLY A 62 12.96 -4.09 7.64
N ILE A 63 11.79 -4.74 7.75
CA ILE A 63 11.53 -5.76 8.77
C ILE A 63 12.51 -6.93 8.61
N LEU A 64 12.67 -7.45 7.39
CA LEU A 64 13.57 -8.58 7.12
C LEU A 64 15.03 -8.22 7.42
N ALA A 65 15.50 -7.06 6.95
CA ALA A 65 16.85 -6.57 7.22
C ALA A 65 17.13 -6.40 8.72
N ALA A 66 16.13 -5.94 9.49
CA ALA A 66 16.25 -5.83 10.94
C ALA A 66 16.28 -7.18 11.65
N LEU A 67 15.62 -8.21 11.10
CA LEU A 67 15.67 -9.58 11.63
C LEU A 67 17.01 -10.25 11.32
N GLU A 68 17.55 -10.06 10.11
CA GLU A 68 18.86 -10.59 9.69
C GLU A 68 20.02 -9.89 10.40
N GLY A 69 19.95 -8.56 10.57
CA GLY A 69 20.97 -7.80 11.29
C GLY A 69 20.95 -7.96 12.83
N ALA A 70 19.95 -8.69 13.36
CA ALA A 70 19.83 -9.02 14.78
C ALA A 70 20.24 -10.47 15.11
N ALA A 71 20.66 -11.24 14.11
CA ALA A 71 21.20 -12.61 14.23
C ALA A 71 22.73 -12.59 14.21
#